data_AF-A0AAD7A0A3-F1
#
_entry.id   AF-A0AAD7A0A3-F1
#
_cell.length_a   1.000
_cell.length_b   1.000
_cell.length_c   1.000
_cell.angle_alpha   90.00
_cell.angle_beta   90.00
_cell.angle_gamma   90.00
#
_symmetry.space_group_name_H-M   'P 1'
#
loop_
_entity.id
_entity.type
_entity.pdbx_description
1 polymer ?
#
loop_
_entity_poly.entity_id
_entity_poly.type
_entity_poly.pdbx_seq_one_letter_code
_entity_poly.pdbx_strand_id
1 'polypeptide(L)'
;MGSQIDIQQIWHSQLQPSISRLMRNEPWLATQTHAAIYTTIYNVVMRDREHGGRQLYSHLSAYYAAYAVHIYEAAPNDGLLVLDYYDSEWTRFSRGAVAVDRLFNYLNRDWVSVQRDNGRRDVKTVLNVAVTQWKMNMFDPISPRMEALFDVEDTHVAALRTKLTTENLRVADVGPKMCVRPPHSDTSSLGSGST
;
A
#
# COMPACT_ATOMS: atom_id res chain seq x y z
N MET A 1 31.20 25.00 31.63
CA MET A 1 29.74 24.88 31.41
C MET A 1 29.54 24.25 30.04
N GLY A 2 29.33 22.93 29.96
CA GLY A 2 29.14 22.27 28.68
C GLY A 2 27.72 22.56 28.19
N SER A 3 27.57 23.27 27.07
CA SER A 3 26.26 23.43 26.41
C SER A 3 25.64 22.06 26.20
N GLN A 4 24.56 21.78 26.93
CA GLN A 4 23.69 20.65 26.66
C GLN A 4 23.17 20.79 25.23
N ILE A 5 23.37 19.77 24.40
CA ILE A 5 22.83 19.78 23.05
C ILE A 5 21.31 19.70 23.15
N ASP A 6 20.62 20.75 22.72
CA ASP A 6 19.18 20.75 22.58
C ASP A 6 18.79 20.02 21.30
N ILE A 7 18.50 18.71 21.44
CA ILE A 7 18.10 17.83 20.35
C ILE A 7 16.77 18.28 19.74
N GLN A 8 15.85 18.84 20.54
CA GLN A 8 14.57 19.36 20.04
C GLN A 8 14.81 20.50 19.07
N GLN A 9 15.66 21.45 19.47
CA GLN A 9 16.01 22.59 18.62
C GLN A 9 16.67 22.14 17.31
N ILE A 10 17.61 21.20 17.37
CA ILE A 10 18.29 20.66 16.18
C ILE A 10 17.31 19.92 15.27
N TRP A 11 16.42 19.12 15.86
CA TRP A 11 15.40 18.38 15.13
C TRP A 11 14.53 19.32 14.30
N HIS A 12 13.96 20.35 14.92
CA HIS A 12 13.06 21.28 14.24
C HIS A 12 13.76 22.22 13.26
N SER A 13 14.99 22.66 13.57
CA SER A 13 15.69 23.64 12.73
C SER A 13 16.38 23.02 11.51
N GLN A 14 16.94 21.82 11.63
CA GLN A 14 17.80 21.23 10.59
C GLN A 14 17.29 19.90 10.06
N LEU A 15 16.89 18.98 10.94
CA LEU A 15 16.62 17.59 10.55
C LEU A 15 15.24 17.44 9.90
N GLN A 16 14.17 17.84 10.58
CA GLN A 16 12.79 17.69 10.10
C GLN A 16 12.54 18.38 8.75
N PRO A 17 13.00 19.63 8.50
CA PRO A 17 12.83 20.27 7.20
C PRO A 17 13.56 19.53 6.07
N SER A 18 14.76 19.03 6.37
CA SER A 18 15.58 18.29 5.40
C SER A 18 15.00 16.92 5.09
N ILE A 19 14.53 16.19 6.10
CA ILE A 19 13.79 14.92 5.93
C ILE A 19 12.53 15.15 5.10
N SER A 20 11.78 16.22 5.38
CA SER A 20 10.57 16.55 4.61
C SER A 20 10.87 16.86 3.14
N ARG A 21 12.05 17.39 2.82
CA ARG A 21 12.50 17.55 1.43
C ARG A 21 12.82 16.20 0.79
N LEU A 22 13.50 15.31 1.50
CA LEU A 22 13.79 13.95 1.02
C LEU A 22 12.51 13.14 0.76
N MET A 23 11.55 13.18 1.69
CA MET A 23 10.26 12.48 1.54
C MET A 23 9.47 12.99 0.33
N ARG A 24 9.67 14.25 -0.08
CA ARG A 24 9.00 14.82 -1.26
C ARG A 24 9.63 14.45 -2.60
N ASN A 25 10.67 13.60 -2.62
CA ASN A 25 11.39 13.15 -3.81
C ASN A 25 12.31 14.22 -4.45
N GLU A 26 12.97 15.03 -3.63
CA GLU A 26 14.17 15.79 -4.05
C GLU A 26 15.37 14.84 -3.97
N PRO A 27 15.76 14.17 -5.07
CA PRO A 27 16.52 12.92 -5.00
C PRO A 27 17.98 13.13 -4.59
N TRP A 28 18.40 14.40 -4.53
CA TRP A 28 19.75 14.80 -4.15
C TRP A 28 19.62 16.13 -3.39
N LEU A 29 19.58 16.06 -2.06
CA LEU A 29 19.99 17.24 -1.29
C LEU A 29 21.34 17.68 -1.84
N ALA A 30 21.51 18.96 -2.18
CA ALA A 30 22.80 19.49 -2.62
C ALA A 30 23.90 18.93 -1.71
N THR A 31 25.02 18.48 -2.27
CA THR A 31 26.07 17.70 -1.56
C THR A 31 26.46 18.32 -0.22
N GLN A 32 26.43 19.66 -0.14
CA GLN A 32 26.72 20.44 1.05
C GLN A 32 25.66 20.32 2.15
N THR A 33 24.37 20.21 1.81
CA THR A 33 23.29 19.97 2.77
C THR A 33 23.34 18.54 3.31
N HIS A 34 23.67 17.56 2.48
CA HIS A 34 23.87 16.18 2.94
C HIS A 34 25.00 16.06 3.97
N ALA A 35 26.17 16.64 3.67
CA ALA A 35 27.32 16.62 4.58
C ALA A 35 27.03 17.33 5.92
N ALA A 36 26.32 18.46 5.88
CA ALA A 36 25.93 19.19 7.09
C ALA A 36 25.00 18.34 7.98
N ILE A 37 23.95 17.75 7.41
CA ILE A 37 23.00 16.94 8.19
C ILE A 37 23.67 15.68 8.73
N TYR A 38 24.48 15.02 7.90
CA TYR A 38 25.22 13.83 8.31
C TYR A 38 26.15 14.12 9.49
N THR A 39 26.84 15.27 9.47
CA THR A 39 27.67 15.75 10.58
C THR A 39 26.84 16.06 11.82
N THR A 40 25.68 16.71 11.66
CA THR A 40 24.76 16.99 12.77
C THR A 40 24.28 15.70 13.45
N ILE A 41 23.83 14.71 12.67
CA ILE A 41 23.40 13.40 13.20
C ILE A 41 24.56 12.70 13.92
N TYR A 42 25.75 12.68 13.31
CA TYR A 42 26.95 12.12 13.93
C TYR A 42 27.26 12.80 15.27
N ASN A 43 27.24 14.13 15.33
CA ASN A 43 27.54 14.88 16.55
C ASN A 43 26.53 14.61 17.68
N VAL A 44 25.23 14.47 17.34
CA VAL A 44 24.19 14.13 18.31
C VAL A 44 24.40 12.72 18.86
N VAL A 45 24.62 11.74 17.99
CA VAL A 45 24.78 10.33 18.39
C VAL A 45 26.10 10.09 19.12
N MET A 46 27.19 10.77 18.74
CA MET A 46 28.51 10.51 19.33
C MET A 46 28.76 11.26 20.63
N ARG A 47 28.08 12.39 20.88
CA ARG A 47 28.20 13.09 22.17
C ARG A 47 27.41 12.43 23.29
N ASP A 48 26.21 11.94 23.00
CA ASP A 48 25.38 11.21 23.96
C ASP A 48 24.67 10.07 23.24
N ARG A 49 25.33 8.90 23.21
CA ARG A 49 24.89 7.75 22.44
C ARG A 49 23.53 7.23 22.90
N GLU A 50 23.31 7.19 24.21
CA GLU A 50 22.07 6.63 24.75
C GLU A 50 20.92 7.63 24.62
N HIS A 51 21.08 8.84 25.16
CA HIS A 51 20.01 9.83 25.19
C HIS A 51 19.76 10.43 23.81
N GLY A 52 20.84 10.79 23.09
CA GLY A 52 20.78 11.33 21.75
C GLY A 52 20.18 10.35 20.74
N GLY A 53 20.65 9.10 20.76
CA GLY A 53 20.11 8.05 19.91
C GLY A 53 18.63 7.78 20.18
N ARG A 54 18.23 7.66 21.46
CA ARG A 54 16.84 7.40 21.84
C ARG A 54 15.90 8.54 21.44
N GLN A 55 16.26 9.79 21.74
CA GLN A 55 15.43 10.94 21.37
C GLN A 55 15.28 11.04 19.85
N LEU A 56 16.39 10.91 19.12
CA LEU A 56 16.38 11.02 17.66
C LEU A 56 15.50 9.93 17.02
N TYR A 57 15.60 8.69 17.52
CA TYR A 57 14.74 7.59 17.10
C TYR A 57 13.25 7.86 17.39
N SER A 58 12.93 8.38 18.58
CA SER A 58 11.56 8.73 18.97
C SER A 58 10.97 9.81 18.07
N HIS A 59 11.73 10.88 17.79
CA HIS A 59 11.30 11.95 16.90
C HIS A 59 11.07 11.47 15.47
N LEU A 60 11.97 10.63 14.98
CA LEU A 60 11.85 10.06 13.64
C LEU A 60 10.62 9.15 13.51
N SER A 61 10.36 8.32 14.53
CA SER A 61 9.15 7.49 14.57
C SER A 61 7.88 8.35 14.60
N ALA A 62 7.84 9.40 15.41
CA ALA A 62 6.71 10.32 15.48
C ALA A 62 6.48 11.06 14.15
N TYR A 63 7.56 11.44 13.47
CA TYR A 63 7.50 12.06 12.15
C TYR A 63 6.90 11.12 11.10
N TYR A 64 7.34 9.86 11.04
CA TYR A 64 6.77 8.90 10.09
C TYR A 64 5.29 8.63 10.35
N ALA A 65 4.88 8.55 11.61
CA ALA A 65 3.47 8.42 11.97
C ALA A 65 2.66 9.62 11.48
N ALA A 66 3.10 10.84 11.80
CA ALA A 66 2.42 12.07 11.37
C ALA A 66 2.38 12.21 9.84
N TYR A 67 3.45 11.83 9.15
CA TYR A 67 3.51 11.86 7.69
C TYR A 67 2.53 10.86 7.06
N ALA A 68 2.44 9.65 7.59
CA ALA A 68 1.51 8.63 7.11
C ALA A 68 0.04 9.05 7.36
N VAL A 69 -0.27 9.61 8.54
CA VAL A 69 -1.61 10.15 8.83
C VAL A 69 -1.97 11.28 7.86
N HIS A 70 -1.04 12.19 7.57
CA HIS A 70 -1.30 13.28 6.63
C HIS A 70 -1.64 12.79 5.21
N ILE A 71 -0.98 11.73 4.76
CA ILE A 71 -1.28 11.09 3.46
C ILE A 71 -2.65 10.40 3.51
N TYR A 72 -2.96 9.71 4.59
CA TYR A 72 -4.26 9.06 4.77
C TYR A 72 -5.42 10.07 4.71
N GLU A 73 -5.28 11.20 5.41
CA GLU A 73 -6.30 12.26 5.44
C GLU A 73 -6.51 12.92 4.06
N ALA A 74 -5.49 12.91 3.21
CA ALA A 74 -5.56 13.43 1.85
C ALA A 74 -6.11 12.42 0.83
N ALA A 75 -6.37 11.17 1.23
CA ALA A 75 -6.80 10.12 0.32
C ALA A 75 -8.25 10.36 -0.19
N PRO A 76 -8.50 10.19 -1.51
CA PRO A 76 -9.84 10.34 -2.09
C PRO A 76 -10.83 9.32 -1.51
N ASN A 77 -12.14 9.52 -1.67
CA ASN A 77 -13.18 8.57 -1.22
C ASN A 77 -13.54 7.50 -2.24
N ASP A 78 -13.30 7.75 -3.53
CA ASP A 78 -13.69 6.86 -4.61
C ASP A 78 -12.72 5.70 -4.75
N GLY A 79 -13.22 4.45 -4.74
CA GLY A 79 -12.39 3.24 -4.66
C GLY A 79 -11.29 3.13 -5.72
N LEU A 80 -11.59 3.41 -7.00
CA LEU A 80 -10.57 3.35 -8.07
C LEU A 80 -9.49 4.42 -7.90
N LEU A 81 -9.89 5.64 -7.51
CA LEU A 81 -8.96 6.74 -7.27
C LEU A 81 -8.09 6.49 -6.02
N VAL A 82 -8.62 5.76 -5.03
CA VAL A 82 -7.90 5.38 -3.80
C VAL A 82 -6.74 4.42 -4.10
N LEU A 83 -6.94 3.46 -5.01
CA LEU A 83 -5.88 2.50 -5.36
C LEU A 83 -4.73 3.18 -6.10
N ASP A 84 -5.02 3.98 -7.12
CA ASP A 84 -4.02 4.74 -7.87
C ASP A 84 -3.28 5.73 -6.96
N TYR A 85 -4.02 6.40 -6.08
CA TYR A 85 -3.44 7.28 -5.07
C TYR A 85 -2.48 6.53 -4.16
N TYR A 86 -2.89 5.38 -3.63
CA TYR A 86 -2.06 4.58 -2.73
C TYR A 86 -0.78 4.08 -3.39
N ASP A 87 -0.84 3.57 -4.62
CA ASP A 87 0.35 3.08 -5.33
C ASP A 87 1.37 4.21 -5.56
N SER A 88 0.88 5.39 -5.95
CA SER A 88 1.73 6.56 -6.17
C SER A 88 2.40 7.06 -4.89
N GLU A 89 1.63 7.18 -3.80
CA GLU A 89 2.14 7.67 -2.52
C GLU A 89 3.03 6.63 -1.82
N TRP A 90 2.73 5.34 -1.94
CA TRP A 90 3.62 4.28 -1.45
C TRP A 90 4.97 4.28 -2.19
N THR A 91 4.95 4.42 -3.51
CA THR A 91 6.18 4.51 -4.31
C THR A 91 7.02 5.72 -3.91
N ARG A 92 6.37 6.86 -3.66
CA ARG A 92 7.04 8.08 -3.18
C ARG A 92 7.61 7.90 -1.77
N PHE A 93 6.79 7.40 -0.86
CA PHE A 93 7.15 7.18 0.54
C PHE A 93 8.32 6.21 0.67
N SER A 94 8.26 5.06 0.00
CA SER A 94 9.30 4.02 0.07
C SER A 94 10.66 4.54 -0.42
N ARG A 95 10.68 5.31 -1.52
CA ARG A 95 11.91 5.96 -2.01
C ARG A 95 12.47 6.96 -1.00
N GLY A 96 11.62 7.82 -0.45
CA GLY A 96 12.00 8.78 0.59
C GLY A 96 12.53 8.09 1.85
N ALA A 97 11.86 7.03 2.30
CA ALA A 97 12.24 6.26 3.48
C ALA A 97 13.62 5.60 3.33
N VAL A 98 13.95 5.06 2.14
CA VAL A 98 15.29 4.52 1.86
C VAL A 98 16.36 5.63 1.89
N ALA A 99 16.06 6.82 1.37
CA ALA A 99 16.99 7.94 1.42
C ALA A 99 17.24 8.41 2.87
N VAL A 100 16.19 8.48 3.68
CA VAL A 100 16.30 8.83 5.11
C VAL A 100 17.04 7.74 5.88
N ASP A 101 16.80 6.45 5.62
CA ASP A 101 17.52 5.35 6.27
C ASP A 101 19.04 5.44 6.01
N ARG A 102 19.45 5.78 4.78
CA ARG A 102 20.87 6.03 4.44
C ARG A 102 21.45 7.21 5.21
N LEU A 103 20.69 8.31 5.33
CA LEU A 103 21.11 9.49 6.09
C LEU A 103 21.29 9.18 7.59
N PHE A 104 20.45 8.30 8.13
CA PHE A 104 20.45 7.87 9.52
C PHE A 104 21.25 6.57 9.75
N ASN A 105 22.14 6.18 8.83
CA ASN A 105 22.91 4.94 8.96
C ASN A 105 23.73 4.87 10.27
N TYR A 106 24.23 6.01 10.78
CA TYR A 106 24.88 6.04 12.09
C TYR A 106 23.96 5.70 13.25
N LEU A 107 22.69 6.14 13.20
CA LEU A 107 21.72 5.75 14.22
C LEU A 107 21.49 4.24 14.19
N ASN A 108 21.38 3.66 12.99
CA ASN A 108 21.25 2.21 12.80
C ASN A 108 22.48 1.45 13.33
N ARG A 109 23.69 1.89 12.96
CA ARG A 109 24.95 1.22 13.31
C ARG A 109 25.32 1.39 14.77
N ASP A 110 25.18 2.58 15.34
CA ASP A 110 25.75 2.90 16.64
C ASP A 110 24.73 2.77 17.77
N TRP A 111 23.45 3.07 17.52
CA TRP A 111 22.44 2.95 18.57
C TRP A 111 21.57 1.71 18.37
N VAL A 112 20.90 1.55 17.23
CA VAL A 112 19.92 0.45 17.02
C VAL A 112 20.54 -0.93 17.18
N SER A 113 21.73 -1.16 16.61
CA SER A 113 22.45 -2.45 16.75
C SER A 113 22.68 -2.80 18.23
N VAL A 114 23.26 -1.87 18.99
CA VAL A 114 23.58 -2.03 20.41
C VAL A 114 22.33 -2.33 21.22
N GLN A 115 21.22 -1.65 20.92
CA GLN A 115 19.97 -1.88 21.63
C GLN A 115 19.38 -3.25 21.34
N ARG A 116 19.50 -3.72 20.10
CA ARG A 116 19.07 -5.07 19.72
C ARG A 116 19.96 -6.14 20.35
N ASP A 117 21.26 -5.90 20.42
CA ASP A 117 22.23 -6.80 21.08
C ASP A 117 21.98 -6.89 22.59
N ASN A 118 21.52 -5.79 23.20
CA ASN A 118 21.04 -5.75 24.59
C ASN A 118 19.69 -6.46 24.80
N GLY A 119 19.13 -7.11 23.77
CA GLY A 119 17.91 -7.89 23.85
C GLY A 119 16.61 -7.12 23.60
N ARG A 120 16.67 -5.84 23.23
CA ARG A 120 15.46 -5.04 22.92
C ARG A 120 14.92 -5.37 21.54
N ARG A 121 13.84 -6.15 21.48
CA ARG A 121 13.20 -6.60 20.24
C ARG A 121 12.22 -5.60 19.63
N ASP A 122 11.80 -4.62 20.43
CA ASP A 122 10.91 -3.51 20.02
C ASP A 122 11.61 -2.54 19.07
N VAL A 123 12.94 -2.47 19.12
CA VAL A 123 13.73 -1.53 18.31
C VAL A 123 14.10 -2.12 16.97
N LYS A 124 13.67 -1.43 15.92
CA LYS A 124 13.86 -1.82 14.53
C LYS A 124 14.81 -0.83 13.85
N THR A 125 15.32 -1.19 12.68
CA THR A 125 16.06 -0.25 11.83
C THR A 125 15.16 0.89 11.39
N VAL A 126 15.75 2.03 11.04
CA VAL A 126 15.02 3.23 10.60
C VAL A 126 14.04 2.91 9.45
N LEU A 127 14.50 2.18 8.43
CA LEU A 127 13.61 1.74 7.34
C LEU A 127 12.42 0.91 7.84
N ASN A 128 12.66 -0.03 8.76
CA ASN A 128 11.60 -0.89 9.29
C ASN A 128 10.61 -0.11 10.18
N VAL A 129 11.06 0.94 10.88
CA VAL A 129 10.17 1.87 11.58
C VAL A 129 9.28 2.59 10.58
N ALA A 130 9.84 3.12 9.50
CA ALA A 130 9.08 3.78 8.44
C ALA A 130 7.96 2.88 7.89
N VAL A 131 8.31 1.64 7.52
CA VAL A 131 7.33 0.65 7.01
C VAL A 131 6.30 0.26 8.07
N THR A 132 6.70 0.11 9.33
CA THR A 132 5.76 -0.19 10.43
C THR A 132 4.76 0.96 10.62
N GLN A 133 5.24 2.21 10.62
CA GLN A 133 4.38 3.38 10.77
C GLN A 133 3.47 3.58 9.56
N TRP A 134 3.96 3.33 8.34
CA TRP A 134 3.11 3.34 7.15
C TRP A 134 2.00 2.31 7.25
N LYS A 135 2.33 1.08 7.65
CA LYS A 135 1.33 0.02 7.80
C LYS A 135 0.23 0.45 8.78
N MET A 136 0.63 0.86 9.99
CA MET A 136 -0.32 1.15 11.07
C MET A 136 -1.19 2.39 10.82
N ASN A 137 -0.63 3.44 10.20
CA ASN A 137 -1.31 4.73 10.10
C ASN A 137 -1.86 5.04 8.70
N MET A 138 -1.42 4.31 7.67
CA MET A 138 -1.89 4.51 6.29
C MET A 138 -2.56 3.26 5.74
N PHE A 139 -1.89 2.09 5.76
CA PHE A 139 -2.41 0.87 5.15
C PHE A 139 -3.60 0.27 5.91
N ASP A 140 -3.45 0.00 7.21
CA ASP A 140 -4.50 -0.64 8.01
C ASP A 140 -5.83 0.18 7.99
N PRO A 141 -5.81 1.53 8.08
CA PRO A 141 -7.03 2.34 7.95
C PRO A 141 -7.64 2.38 6.54
N ILE A 142 -6.84 2.30 5.48
CA ILE A 142 -7.32 2.42 4.11
C ILE A 142 -7.72 1.07 3.48
N SER A 143 -7.19 -0.05 3.99
CA SER A 143 -7.46 -1.41 3.46
C SER A 143 -8.95 -1.71 3.27
N PRO A 144 -9.85 -1.40 4.24
CA PRO A 144 -11.28 -1.68 4.07
C PRO A 144 -11.92 -0.92 2.89
N ARG A 145 -11.40 0.28 2.56
CA ARG A 145 -11.88 1.10 1.44
C ARG A 145 -11.44 0.51 0.09
N MET A 146 -10.28 -0.14 0.05
CA MET A 146 -9.77 -0.86 -1.12
C MET A 146 -10.49 -2.20 -1.30
N GLU A 147 -10.69 -2.95 -0.22
CA GLU A 147 -11.40 -4.24 -0.21
C GLU A 147 -12.83 -4.12 -0.73
N ALA A 148 -13.54 -3.05 -0.33
CA ALA A 148 -14.89 -2.78 -0.82
C ALA A 148 -14.99 -2.65 -2.36
N LEU A 149 -13.89 -2.32 -3.06
CA LEU A 149 -13.88 -2.27 -4.51
C LEU A 149 -13.90 -3.68 -5.13
N PHE A 150 -13.17 -4.63 -4.54
CA PHE A 150 -13.09 -6.00 -5.03
C PHE A 150 -14.45 -6.72 -4.89
N ASP A 151 -15.19 -6.45 -3.81
CA ASP A 151 -16.54 -6.99 -3.61
C ASP A 151 -17.57 -6.46 -4.62
N VAL A 152 -17.41 -5.21 -5.09
CA VAL A 152 -18.30 -4.60 -6.10
C VAL A 152 -18.08 -5.24 -7.47
N GLU A 153 -16.85 -5.54 -7.85
CA GLU A 153 -16.56 -6.25 -9.10
C GLU A 153 -17.15 -7.66 -9.08
N ASP A 154 -17.01 -8.40 -7.98
CA ASP A 154 -17.57 -9.75 -7.86
C ASP A 154 -19.10 -9.76 -7.86
N THR A 155 -19.76 -8.78 -7.24
CA THR A 155 -21.22 -8.66 -7.31
C THR A 155 -21.71 -8.27 -8.69
N HIS A 156 -21.00 -7.38 -9.42
CA HIS A 156 -21.37 -7.02 -10.78
C HIS A 156 -21.15 -8.20 -11.75
N VAL A 157 -20.03 -8.91 -11.63
CA VAL A 157 -19.73 -10.10 -12.42
C VAL A 157 -20.69 -11.25 -12.09
N ALA A 158 -21.04 -11.46 -10.82
CA ALA A 158 -22.06 -12.43 -10.42
C ALA A 158 -23.45 -12.07 -10.97
N ALA A 159 -23.82 -10.79 -10.93
CA ALA A 159 -25.08 -10.32 -11.52
C ALA A 159 -25.11 -10.50 -13.05
N LEU A 160 -23.99 -10.23 -13.73
CA LEU A 160 -23.84 -10.48 -15.17
C LEU A 160 -23.91 -11.97 -15.51
N ARG A 161 -23.26 -12.83 -14.72
CA ARG A 161 -23.36 -14.30 -14.86
C ARG A 161 -24.80 -14.78 -14.69
N THR A 162 -25.53 -14.25 -13.72
CA THR A 162 -26.93 -14.60 -13.45
C THR A 162 -27.85 -14.16 -14.60
N LYS A 163 -27.65 -12.94 -15.12
CA LYS A 163 -28.37 -12.43 -16.29
C LYS A 163 -28.10 -13.27 -17.53
N LEU A 164 -26.83 -13.61 -17.81
CA LEU A 164 -26.44 -14.44 -18.96
C LEU A 164 -27.05 -15.84 -18.89
N THR A 165 -27.12 -16.43 -17.69
CA THR A 165 -27.72 -17.75 -17.47
C THR A 165 -29.23 -17.72 -17.73
N THR A 166 -29.91 -16.68 -17.26
CA THR A 166 -31.37 -16.49 -17.47
C THR A 166 -31.72 -16.20 -18.93
N GLU A 167 -30.89 -15.42 -19.63
CA GLU A 167 -31.03 -15.14 -21.07
C GLU A 167 -30.87 -16.43 -21.90
N ASN A 168 -29.84 -17.25 -21.60
CA ASN A 168 -29.60 -18.53 -22.28
C ASN A 168 -30.73 -19.54 -22.05
N LEU A 169 -31.34 -19.56 -20.85
CA LEU A 169 -32.52 -20.38 -20.55
C LEU A 169 -33.78 -19.91 -21.33
N ARG A 170 -33.93 -18.60 -21.58
CA ARG A 170 -35.04 -18.06 -22.39
C ARG A 170 -34.91 -18.36 -23.88
N VAL A 171 -33.70 -18.35 -24.43
CA VAL A 171 -33.45 -18.69 -25.84
C VAL A 171 -33.72 -20.17 -26.13
N ALA A 172 -33.48 -21.05 -25.14
CA ALA A 172 -33.76 -22.49 -25.27
C ALA A 172 -35.25 -22.86 -25.29
N ASP A 173 -36.13 -21.99 -24.76
CA ASP A 173 -37.58 -22.24 -24.69
C ASP A 173 -38.32 -21.81 -25.98
N VAL A 174 -37.66 -21.06 -26.87
CA VAL A 174 -38.17 -20.72 -28.22
C VAL A 174 -37.73 -21.80 -29.22
N GLY A 175 -38.06 -23.06 -28.93
CA GLY A 175 -37.91 -24.16 -29.89
C GLY A 175 -38.92 -24.03 -31.04
N PRO A 176 -38.57 -24.41 -32.29
CA PRO A 176 -39.44 -24.23 -33.45
C PRO A 176 -40.73 -25.04 -33.29
N LYS A 177 -41.89 -24.37 -33.38
CA LYS A 177 -43.21 -25.02 -33.46
C LYS A 177 -43.23 -25.99 -34.63
N MET A 178 -43.08 -27.29 -34.35
CA MET A 178 -43.28 -28.36 -35.34
C MET A 178 -44.76 -28.43 -35.71
N CYS A 179 -45.11 -27.97 -36.91
CA CYS A 179 -46.39 -28.24 -37.53
C CYS A 179 -46.50 -29.74 -37.85
N VAL A 180 -47.31 -30.48 -37.10
CA VAL A 180 -47.62 -31.88 -37.39
C VAL A 180 -48.64 -31.91 -38.54
N ARG A 181 -48.25 -32.51 -39.68
CA ARG A 181 -49.09 -32.71 -40.87
C ARG A 181 -49.93 -33.99 -40.70
N PRO A 182 -51.22 -34.02 -41.10
CA PRO A 182 -52.06 -35.21 -40.91
C PRO A 182 -51.74 -36.30 -41.97
N PRO A 183 -52.00 -37.59 -41.67
CA PRO A 183 -51.64 -38.69 -42.55
C PRO A 183 -52.64 -38.83 -43.71
N HIS A 184 -52.11 -38.98 -44.93
CA HIS A 184 -52.87 -39.42 -46.09
C HIS A 184 -53.01 -40.95 -46.06
N SER A 185 -54.23 -41.43 -46.25
CA SER A 185 -54.57 -42.84 -46.39
C SER A 185 -54.35 -43.29 -47.83
N ASP A 186 -53.27 -44.02 -48.09
CA ASP A 186 -53.04 -44.69 -49.37
C ASP A 186 -53.64 -46.10 -49.34
N THR A 187 -54.69 -46.27 -50.15
CA THR A 187 -55.22 -47.57 -50.58
C THR A 187 -54.30 -48.16 -51.65
N SER A 188 -53.84 -49.40 -51.49
CA SER A 188 -53.33 -50.21 -52.61
C SER A 188 -53.54 -51.70 -52.34
N SER A 189 -54.48 -52.26 -53.12
CA SER A 189 -54.68 -53.68 -53.35
C SER A 189 -53.68 -54.23 -54.37
N LEU A 190 -53.41 -55.54 -54.31
CA LEU A 190 -52.89 -56.50 -55.32
C LEU A 190 -51.86 -57.38 -54.58
N GLY A 191 -51.90 -58.72 -54.54
CA GLY A 191 -52.49 -59.70 -55.44
C GLY A 191 -51.42 -60.76 -55.70
N SER A 192 -51.54 -61.94 -55.07
CA SER A 192 -50.78 -63.17 -55.36
C SER A 192 -51.64 -64.35 -54.87
N GLY A 193 -51.89 -65.43 -55.59
CA GLY A 193 -51.21 -66.04 -56.73
C GLY A 193 -50.80 -67.46 -56.31
N SER A 194 -51.74 -68.42 -56.36
CA SER A 194 -51.53 -69.84 -56.01
C SER A 194 -51.54 -70.71 -57.25
N THR A 195 -50.47 -71.46 -57.47
CA THR A 195 -50.45 -72.90 -57.84
C THR A 195 -49.05 -73.44 -57.65
#